data_AF-A0A3E1NCD6-F1
#
_entry.id   AF-A0A3E1NCD6-F1
#
_cell.length_a   1.000
_cell.length_b   1.000
_cell.length_c   1.000
_cell.angle_alpha   90.00
_cell.angle_beta   90.00
_cell.angle_gamma   90.00
#
_symmetry.space_group_name_H-M   'P 1'
#
loop_
_entity.id
_entity.type
_entity.pdbx_description
1 polymer ?
#
loop_
_entity_poly.entity_id
_entity_poly.type
_entity_poly.pdbx_seq_one_letter_code
_entity_poly.pdbx_strand_id
1 'polypeptide(L)'
;MKPVNTRELNTAYRRFILYFLSFILFALLCVFCFFATSKHELKLLTARAQQYDKLLYTREDVTVQFDQILQRMQVLSQYVKVNATEMDNQAVLLHAIEGTNQHVKGELEDLGMAAEPASFGIYRNLTDHINLLSGMKDSLSQTHFQIESLRSQLDDCSHTNQAAARNLSGGF
;
A
#
# COMPACT_ATOMS: atom_id res chain seq x y z
N MET A 1 1.95 -87.60 23.97
CA MET A 1 3.36 -87.56 23.53
C MET A 1 3.96 -86.22 23.94
N LYS A 2 4.98 -86.21 24.82
CA LYS A 2 5.68 -84.99 25.24
C LYS A 2 6.65 -84.56 24.13
N PRO A 3 6.58 -83.32 23.61
CA PRO A 3 7.50 -82.90 22.56
C PRO A 3 8.92 -82.78 23.13
N VAL A 4 9.88 -83.43 22.46
CA VAL A 4 11.29 -83.61 22.85
C VAL A 4 12.10 -82.30 22.80
N ASN A 5 11.50 -81.19 22.34
CA ASN A 5 12.23 -79.94 22.14
C ASN A 5 11.43 -78.68 22.53
N THR A 6 10.78 -78.70 23.69
CA THR A 6 10.04 -77.54 24.24
C THR A 6 10.91 -76.31 24.47
N ARG A 7 12.22 -76.51 24.67
CA ARG A 7 13.17 -75.43 25.01
C ARG A 7 13.53 -74.57 23.80
N GLU A 8 13.76 -75.17 22.64
CA GLU A 8 13.98 -74.43 21.39
C GLU A 8 12.71 -73.75 20.91
N LEU A 9 11.56 -74.43 21.02
CA LEU A 9 10.27 -73.85 20.66
C LEU A 9 9.96 -72.60 21.48
N ASN A 10 10.18 -72.64 22.80
CA ASN A 10 9.94 -71.51 23.68
C ASN A 10 10.92 -70.35 23.44
N THR A 11 12.16 -70.66 23.04
CA THR A 11 13.17 -69.64 22.69
C THR A 11 12.82 -68.94 21.36
N ALA A 12 12.40 -69.69 20.35
CA ALA A 12 11.92 -69.16 19.08
C ALA A 12 10.67 -68.30 19.27
N TYR A 13 9.71 -68.75 20.09
CA TYR A 13 8.50 -67.99 20.41
C TYR A 13 8.81 -66.69 21.14
N ARG A 14 9.78 -66.70 22.08
CA ARG A 14 10.22 -65.49 22.79
C ARG A 14 10.90 -64.49 21.86
N ARG A 15 11.72 -64.94 20.91
CA ARG A 15 12.30 -64.08 19.87
C ARG A 15 11.22 -63.49 18.96
N PHE A 16 10.26 -64.30 18.51
CA PHE A 16 9.13 -63.84 17.71
C PHE A 16 8.32 -62.76 18.42
N ILE A 17 7.97 -62.97 19.69
CA ILE A 17 7.25 -61.99 20.50
C ILE A 17 8.05 -60.68 20.63
N LEU A 18 9.36 -60.75 20.85
CA LEU A 18 10.20 -59.55 20.94
C LEU A 18 10.23 -58.77 19.62
N TYR A 19 10.39 -59.44 18.48
CA TYR A 19 10.33 -58.78 17.17
C TYR A 19 8.95 -58.20 16.87
N PHE A 20 7.89 -58.91 17.25
CA PHE A 20 6.52 -58.44 17.08
C PHE A 20 6.24 -57.20 17.93
N LEU A 21 6.67 -57.19 19.19
CA LEU A 21 6.56 -56.03 20.07
C LEU A 21 7.40 -54.85 19.57
N SER A 22 8.62 -55.08 19.10
CA SER A 22 9.45 -54.01 18.53
C SER A 22 8.83 -53.43 17.26
N PHE A 23 8.21 -54.28 16.43
CA PHE A 23 7.50 -53.83 15.23
C PHE A 23 6.28 -52.98 15.57
N ILE A 24 5.47 -53.39 16.54
CA ILE A 24 4.32 -52.59 17.01
C ILE A 24 4.79 -51.24 17.56
N LEU A 25 5.84 -51.23 18.39
CA LEU A 25 6.38 -50.00 18.97
C LEU A 25 6.93 -49.07 17.88
N PHE A 26 7.62 -49.62 16.89
CA PHE A 26 8.10 -48.86 15.74
C PHE A 26 6.94 -48.26 14.92
N ALA A 27 5.89 -49.04 14.65
CA ALA A 27 4.70 -48.56 13.95
C ALA A 27 3.99 -47.42 14.71
N LEU A 28 3.84 -47.55 16.04
CA LEU A 28 3.29 -46.48 16.87
C LEU A 28 4.16 -45.22 16.86
N LEU A 29 5.49 -45.37 16.85
CA LEU A 29 6.43 -44.26 16.76
C LEU A 29 6.30 -43.54 15.41
N CYS A 30 6.20 -44.27 14.30
CA CYS A 30 5.98 -43.68 12.98
C CYS A 30 4.68 -42.86 12.93
N VAL A 31 3.58 -43.39 13.46
CA VAL A 31 2.30 -42.68 13.52
C VAL A 31 2.41 -41.44 14.41
N PHE A 32 3.07 -41.55 15.56
CA PHE A 32 3.31 -40.42 16.45
C PHE A 32 4.12 -39.31 15.77
N CYS A 33 5.24 -39.66 15.11
CA CYS A 33 6.06 -38.72 14.36
C CYS A 33 5.27 -38.07 13.23
N PHE A 34 4.44 -38.81 12.50
CA PHE A 34 3.58 -38.26 11.46
C PHE A 34 2.66 -37.17 12.02
N PHE A 35 1.91 -37.45 13.09
CA PHE A 35 1.03 -36.45 13.70
C PHE A 35 1.79 -35.26 14.30
N ALA A 36 2.97 -35.49 14.87
CA ALA A 36 3.81 -34.40 15.40
C ALA A 36 4.27 -33.46 14.29
N THR A 37 4.77 -34.01 13.18
CA THR A 37 5.19 -33.25 12.01
C THR A 37 4.02 -32.52 11.37
N SER A 38 2.88 -33.19 11.15
CA SER A 38 1.70 -32.54 10.57
C SER A 38 1.20 -31.37 11.40
N LYS A 39 1.21 -31.47 12.74
CA LYS A 39 0.85 -30.35 13.62
C LYS A 39 1.82 -29.17 13.48
N HIS A 40 3.11 -29.45 13.34
CA HIS A 40 4.12 -28.40 13.17
C HIS A 40 3.98 -27.71 11.82
N GLU A 41 3.81 -28.48 10.74
CA GLU A 41 3.60 -27.96 9.39
C GLU A 41 2.30 -27.16 9.30
N LEU A 42 1.20 -27.63 9.89
CA LEU A 42 -0.06 -26.87 9.92
C LEU A 42 0.08 -25.53 10.63
N LYS A 43 0.82 -25.48 11.75
CA LYS A 43 1.09 -24.22 12.44
C LYS A 43 1.92 -23.26 11.58
N LEU A 44 2.97 -23.77 10.94
CA LEU A 44 3.81 -22.97 10.05
C LEU A 44 3.01 -22.45 8.84
N LEU A 45 2.18 -23.30 8.25
CA LEU A 45 1.33 -22.95 7.12
C LEU A 45 0.29 -21.89 7.50
N THR A 46 -0.35 -22.05 8.66
CA THR A 46 -1.32 -21.06 9.18
C THR A 46 -0.66 -19.71 9.43
N ALA A 47 0.53 -19.70 10.03
CA ALA A 47 1.28 -18.47 10.26
C ALA A 47 1.65 -17.77 8.94
N ARG A 48 2.10 -18.52 7.93
CA ARG A 48 2.37 -17.97 6.60
C ARG A 48 1.10 -17.46 5.93
N ALA A 49 -0.01 -18.20 5.97
CA ALA A 49 -1.28 -17.77 5.41
C ALA A 49 -1.75 -16.43 6.01
N GLN A 50 -1.66 -16.28 7.33
CA GLN A 50 -1.98 -15.01 8.01
C GLN A 50 -1.08 -13.85 7.57
N GLN A 51 0.22 -14.11 7.32
CA GLN A 51 1.12 -13.09 6.79
C GLN A 51 0.75 -12.69 5.36
N TYR A 52 0.39 -13.67 4.52
CA TYR A 52 -0.08 -13.40 3.16
C TYR A 52 -1.40 -12.62 3.14
N ASP A 53 -2.37 -12.97 3.98
CA ASP A 53 -3.65 -12.28 4.06
C ASP A 53 -3.46 -10.82 4.50
N LYS A 54 -2.60 -10.58 5.50
CA LYS A 54 -2.24 -9.22 5.91
C LYS A 54 -1.63 -8.42 4.76
N LEU A 55 -0.70 -9.04 4.02
CA LEU A 55 -0.05 -8.40 2.88
C LEU A 55 -1.04 -8.07 1.76
N LEU A 56 -1.99 -8.96 1.49
CA LEU A 56 -3.05 -8.76 0.50
C LEU A 56 -3.98 -7.62 0.91
N TYR A 57 -4.44 -7.63 2.17
CA TYR A 57 -5.28 -6.57 2.71
C TYR A 57 -4.61 -5.20 2.58
N THR A 58 -3.35 -5.10 2.97
CA THR A 58 -2.59 -3.85 2.85
C THR A 58 -2.41 -3.40 1.39
N ARG A 59 -2.17 -4.33 0.46
CA ARG A 59 -2.12 -3.96 -0.96
C ARG A 59 -3.45 -3.42 -1.47
N GLU A 60 -4.56 -4.04 -1.06
CA GLU A 60 -5.89 -3.59 -1.41
C GLU A 60 -6.15 -2.17 -0.87
N ASP A 61 -5.81 -1.92 0.41
CA ASP A 61 -5.96 -0.60 1.02
C ASP A 61 -5.17 0.47 0.27
N VAL A 62 -3.85 0.25 0.08
CA VAL A 62 -2.98 1.15 -0.68
C VAL A 62 -3.53 1.42 -2.09
N THR A 63 -4.06 0.40 -2.77
CA THR A 63 -4.65 0.55 -4.10
C THR A 63 -5.88 1.46 -4.07
N VAL A 64 -6.76 1.28 -3.08
CA VAL A 64 -7.94 2.13 -2.88
C VAL A 64 -7.54 3.58 -2.60
N GLN A 65 -6.52 3.80 -1.76
CA GLN A 65 -6.01 5.15 -1.50
C GLN A 65 -5.47 5.83 -2.77
N PHE A 66 -4.74 5.10 -3.61
CA PHE A 66 -4.27 5.64 -4.89
C PHE A 66 -5.39 5.93 -5.87
N ASP A 67 -6.45 5.13 -5.91
CA ASP A 67 -7.63 5.40 -6.72
C ASP A 67 -8.31 6.71 -6.28
N GLN A 68 -8.42 6.94 -4.97
CA GLN A 68 -8.92 8.20 -4.42
C GLN A 68 -8.03 9.39 -4.81
N ILE A 69 -6.70 9.24 -4.74
CA ILE A 69 -5.76 10.29 -5.19
C ILE A 69 -5.98 10.58 -6.67
N LEU A 70 -6.09 9.55 -7.52
CA LEU A 70 -6.34 9.70 -8.94
C LEU A 70 -7.65 10.44 -9.22
N GLN A 71 -8.73 10.06 -8.54
CA GLN A 71 -10.02 10.73 -8.67
C GLN A 71 -9.93 12.21 -8.28
N ARG A 72 -9.27 12.53 -7.16
CA ARG A 72 -9.08 13.92 -6.72
C ARG A 72 -8.22 14.71 -7.71
N MET A 73 -7.17 14.11 -8.26
CA MET A 73 -6.34 14.73 -9.29
C MET A 73 -7.12 14.98 -10.59
N GLN A 74 -8.05 14.09 -10.97
CA GLN A 74 -8.94 14.31 -12.11
C GLN A 74 -9.90 15.48 -11.87
N VAL A 75 -10.40 15.66 -10.66
CA VAL A 75 -11.20 16.85 -10.31
C VAL A 75 -10.32 18.10 -10.32
N LEU A 76 -9.10 18.00 -9.79
CA LEU A 76 -8.14 19.10 -9.74
C LEU A 76 -7.75 19.63 -11.13
N SER A 77 -7.72 18.76 -12.14
CA SER A 77 -7.41 19.14 -13.52
C SER A 77 -8.57 19.85 -14.23
N GLN A 78 -9.81 19.73 -13.72
CA GLN A 78 -10.98 20.43 -14.26
C GLN A 78 -11.05 21.89 -13.78
N TYR A 79 -10.35 22.25 -12.70
CA TYR A 79 -10.24 23.62 -12.24
C TYR A 79 -9.29 24.41 -13.16
N VAL A 80 -9.89 25.13 -14.10
CA VAL A 80 -9.21 25.99 -15.07
C VAL A 80 -9.45 27.48 -14.77
N LYS A 81 -10.47 27.82 -13.97
CA LYS A 81 -10.86 29.23 -13.74
C LYS A 81 -10.29 29.79 -12.45
N VAL A 82 -9.74 31.00 -12.54
CA VAL A 82 -9.17 31.78 -11.43
C VAL A 82 -10.29 32.53 -10.70
N ASN A 83 -11.32 31.82 -10.25
CA ASN A 83 -12.29 32.40 -9.32
C ASN A 83 -11.82 32.16 -7.89
N ALA A 84 -11.98 33.14 -6.99
CA ALA A 84 -11.51 33.03 -5.60
C ALA A 84 -12.07 31.78 -4.87
N THR A 85 -13.34 31.45 -5.13
CA THR A 85 -13.98 30.23 -4.60
C THR A 85 -13.42 28.94 -5.20
N GLU A 86 -12.99 28.99 -6.46
CA GLU A 86 -12.45 27.83 -7.17
C GLU A 86 -11.00 27.56 -6.74
N MET A 87 -10.24 28.62 -6.46
CA MET A 87 -8.88 28.52 -5.91
C MET A 87 -8.85 27.96 -4.49
N ASP A 88 -9.77 28.38 -3.61
CA ASP A 88 -9.89 27.84 -2.26
C ASP A 88 -10.20 26.33 -2.29
N ASN A 89 -11.18 25.93 -3.10
CA ASN A 89 -11.49 24.51 -3.33
C ASN A 89 -10.30 23.74 -3.89
N GLN A 90 -9.54 24.35 -4.80
CA GLN A 90 -8.35 23.74 -5.38
C GLN A 90 -7.26 23.49 -4.32
N ALA A 91 -7.03 24.46 -3.42
CA ALA A 91 -6.07 24.33 -2.32
C ALA A 91 -6.49 23.23 -1.32
N VAL A 92 -7.78 23.16 -0.99
CA VAL A 92 -8.35 22.11 -0.13
C VAL A 92 -8.15 20.72 -0.76
N LEU A 93 -8.43 20.58 -2.07
CA LEU A 93 -8.19 19.30 -2.77
C LEU A 93 -6.71 18.93 -2.81
N LEU A 94 -5.83 19.90 -3.06
CA LEU A 94 -4.39 19.67 -3.11
C LEU A 94 -3.86 19.16 -1.76
N HIS A 95 -4.24 19.82 -0.67
CA HIS A 95 -3.89 19.40 0.69
C HIS A 95 -4.47 18.02 1.04
N ALA A 96 -5.68 17.71 0.57
CA ALA A 96 -6.26 16.38 0.75
C ALA A 96 -5.49 15.29 -0.03
N ILE A 97 -4.99 15.60 -1.23
CA ILE A 97 -4.14 14.68 -2.01
C ILE A 97 -2.79 14.47 -1.31
N GLU A 98 -2.15 15.54 -0.85
CA GLU A 98 -0.87 15.46 -0.14
C GLU A 98 -1.00 14.67 1.16
N GLY A 99 -2.08 14.90 1.93
CA GLY A 99 -2.35 14.16 3.16
C GLY A 99 -2.54 12.66 2.91
N THR A 100 -3.33 12.28 1.91
CA THR A 100 -3.49 10.86 1.55
C THR A 100 -2.18 10.27 1.02
N ASN A 101 -1.40 11.02 0.24
CA ASN A 101 -0.12 10.55 -0.27
C ASN A 101 0.92 10.34 0.84
N GLN A 102 0.96 11.22 1.85
CA GLN A 102 1.80 11.07 3.03
C GLN A 102 1.38 9.88 3.90
N HIS A 103 0.07 9.65 4.04
CA HIS A 103 -0.44 8.50 4.77
C HIS A 103 0.00 7.18 4.12
N VAL A 104 -0.20 7.06 2.80
CA VAL A 104 0.26 5.91 2.00
C VAL A 104 1.77 5.73 2.12
N LYS A 105 2.54 6.82 2.06
CA LYS A 105 4.00 6.76 2.24
C LYS A 105 4.40 6.18 3.60
N GLY A 106 3.75 6.62 4.68
CA GLY A 106 3.99 6.12 6.03
C GLY A 106 3.67 4.63 6.15
N GLU A 107 2.54 4.20 5.58
CA GLU A 107 2.15 2.78 5.56
C GLU A 107 3.16 1.93 4.78
N LEU A 108 3.67 2.43 3.65
CA LEU A 108 4.73 1.78 2.89
C LEU A 108 6.06 1.70 3.64
N GLU A 109 6.44 2.75 4.38
CA GLU A 109 7.68 2.77 5.17
C GLU A 109 7.62 1.78 6.35
N ASP A 110 6.46 1.66 7.01
CA ASP A 110 6.22 0.67 8.07
C ASP A 110 6.31 -0.78 7.54
N LEU A 111 5.89 -1.00 6.29
CA LEU A 111 5.99 -2.31 5.61
C LEU A 111 7.40 -2.62 5.08
N GLY A 112 8.15 -1.60 4.66
CA GLY A 112 9.50 -1.73 4.08
C GLY A 112 10.56 -2.31 5.03
N MET A 113 10.28 -2.33 6.33
CA MET A 113 11.10 -3.03 7.34
C MET A 113 11.03 -4.57 7.21
N ALA A 114 10.07 -5.11 6.46
CA ALA A 114 9.85 -6.55 6.28
C ALA A 114 9.94 -6.96 4.81
N ALA A 115 11.17 -7.13 4.30
CA ALA A 115 11.51 -7.82 3.05
C ALA A 115 10.67 -7.40 1.83
N GLU A 116 11.08 -6.32 1.16
CA GLU A 116 10.35 -5.74 0.02
C GLU A 116 10.11 -6.73 -1.15
N PRO A 117 8.86 -7.10 -1.46
CA PRO A 117 8.52 -7.53 -2.80
C PRO A 117 8.55 -6.30 -3.74
N ALA A 118 9.15 -6.46 -4.92
CA ALA A 118 9.36 -5.42 -5.95
C ALA A 118 8.11 -4.58 -6.31
N SER A 119 6.91 -5.08 -6.01
CA SER A 119 5.64 -4.37 -6.17
C SER A 119 5.49 -3.11 -5.30
N PHE A 120 6.08 -3.05 -4.10
CA PHE A 120 5.97 -1.85 -3.26
C PHE A 120 6.84 -0.71 -3.77
N GLY A 121 7.92 -1.02 -4.50
CA GLY A 121 8.72 -0.02 -5.19
C GLY A 121 7.93 0.80 -6.21
N ILE A 122 6.91 0.21 -6.85
CA ILE A 122 6.02 0.92 -7.78
C ILE A 122 5.18 1.94 -7.04
N TYR A 123 4.55 1.54 -5.94
CA TYR A 123 3.73 2.44 -5.12
C TYR A 123 4.57 3.58 -4.52
N ARG A 124 5.79 3.28 -4.07
CA ARG A 124 6.73 4.31 -3.59
C ARG A 124 7.07 5.32 -4.69
N ASN A 125 7.38 4.84 -5.89
CA ASN A 125 7.66 5.72 -7.02
C ASN A 125 6.43 6.57 -7.40
N LEU A 126 5.23 5.99 -7.33
CA LEU A 126 3.99 6.70 -7.58
C LEU A 126 3.77 7.82 -6.55
N THR A 127 4.01 7.55 -5.26
CA THR A 127 3.96 8.56 -4.19
C THR A 127 4.93 9.71 -4.46
N ASP A 128 6.16 9.41 -4.88
CA ASP A 128 7.16 10.44 -5.21
C ASP A 128 6.72 11.29 -6.40
N HIS A 129 6.15 10.66 -7.44
CA HIS A 129 5.60 11.37 -8.59
C HIS A 129 4.39 12.26 -8.24
N ILE A 130 3.51 11.83 -7.32
CA ILE A 130 2.38 12.63 -6.84
C ILE A 130 2.87 13.87 -6.09
N ASN A 131 3.93 13.75 -5.27
CA ASN A 131 4.52 14.89 -4.59
C ASN A 131 5.09 15.91 -5.59
N LEU A 132 5.79 15.43 -6.62
CA LEU A 132 6.29 16.30 -7.70
C LEU A 132 5.15 17.00 -8.44
N LEU A 133 4.09 16.26 -8.79
CA LEU A 133 2.93 16.80 -9.48
C LEU A 133 2.20 17.85 -8.64
N SER A 134 2.05 17.60 -7.33
CA SER A 134 1.44 18.55 -6.39
C SER A 134 2.19 19.88 -6.38
N GLY A 135 3.52 19.83 -6.23
CA GLY A 135 4.38 21.02 -6.27
C GLY A 135 4.32 21.76 -7.60
N MET A 136 4.23 21.04 -8.73
CA MET A 136 4.03 21.69 -10.04
C MET A 136 2.67 22.39 -10.14
N LYS A 137 1.60 21.78 -9.62
CA LYS A 137 0.25 22.38 -9.65
C LYS A 137 0.15 23.60 -8.74
N ASP A 138 0.80 23.59 -7.59
CA ASP A 138 0.89 24.76 -6.71
C ASP A 138 1.60 25.93 -7.40
N SER A 139 2.79 25.68 -7.95
CA SER A 139 3.57 26.66 -8.72
C SER A 139 2.79 27.23 -9.92
N LEU A 140 2.07 26.37 -10.65
CA LEU A 140 1.21 26.78 -11.75
C LEU A 140 0.09 27.71 -11.26
N SER A 141 -0.53 27.38 -10.13
CA SER A 141 -1.63 28.17 -9.54
C SER A 141 -1.15 29.55 -9.10
N GLN A 142 0.02 29.61 -8.47
CA GLN A 142 0.67 30.86 -8.09
C GLN A 142 0.99 31.72 -9.32
N THR A 143 1.48 31.11 -10.38
CA THR A 143 1.79 31.80 -11.63
C THR A 143 0.52 32.37 -12.29
N HIS A 144 -0.56 31.58 -12.32
CA HIS A 144 -1.87 32.05 -12.82
C HIS A 144 -2.41 33.23 -12.01
N PHE A 145 -2.29 33.18 -10.68
CA PHE A 145 -2.68 34.30 -9.82
C PHE A 145 -1.89 35.57 -10.13
N GLN A 146 -0.57 35.45 -10.31
CA GLN A 146 0.28 36.59 -10.69
C GLN A 146 -0.11 37.18 -12.05
N ILE A 147 -0.40 36.33 -13.05
CA ILE A 147 -0.85 36.78 -14.38
C ILE A 147 -2.16 37.57 -14.27
N GLU A 148 -3.13 37.08 -13.51
CA GLU A 148 -4.44 37.73 -13.38
C GLU A 148 -4.35 39.05 -12.61
N SER A 149 -3.54 39.08 -11.54
CA SER A 149 -3.24 40.32 -10.80
C SER A 149 -2.57 41.36 -11.70
N LEU A 150 -1.58 40.96 -12.52
CA LEU A 150 -0.93 41.84 -13.49
C LEU A 150 -1.91 42.35 -14.55
N ARG A 151 -2.81 41.49 -15.06
CA ARG A 151 -3.86 41.92 -16.00
C ARG A 151 -4.78 42.97 -15.39
N SER A 152 -5.25 42.75 -14.16
CA SER A 152 -6.09 43.70 -13.44
C SER A 152 -5.40 45.06 -13.29
N GLN A 153 -4.14 45.07 -12.85
CA GLN A 153 -3.37 46.31 -12.71
C GLN A 153 -3.17 47.03 -14.05
N LEU A 154 -2.97 46.27 -15.14
CA LEU A 154 -2.78 46.82 -16.48
C LEU A 154 -4.08 47.41 -17.03
N ASP A 155 -5.22 46.79 -16.73
CA ASP A 155 -6.55 47.29 -17.08
C ASP A 155 -6.91 48.56 -16.31
N ASP A 156 -6.65 48.58 -15.00
CA ASP A 156 -6.81 49.77 -14.16
C ASP A 156 -5.93 50.94 -14.64
N CYS A 157 -4.69 50.65 -15.02
CA CYS A 157 -3.77 51.63 -15.60
C CYS A 157 -4.28 52.16 -16.96
N SER A 158 -4.79 51.27 -17.82
CA SER A 158 -5.40 51.64 -19.10
C SER A 158 -6.62 52.54 -18.91
N HIS A 159 -7.51 52.18 -17.98
CA HIS A 159 -8.71 52.95 -17.66
C HIS A 159 -8.39 54.33 -17.08
N THR A 160 -7.45 54.41 -16.15
CA THR A 160 -6.99 55.68 -15.58
C THR A 160 -6.31 56.56 -16.62
N ASN A 161 -5.49 55.98 -17.51
CA ASN A 161 -4.86 56.70 -18.61
C ASN A 161 -5.88 57.23 -19.63
N GLN A 162 -6.88 56.43 -20.02
CA GLN A 162 -7.97 56.88 -20.88
C GLN A 162 -8.79 58.00 -20.22
N ALA A 163 -9.08 57.90 -18.93
CA ALA A 163 -9.79 58.95 -18.20
C ALA A 163 -8.99 60.25 -18.15
N ALA A 164 -7.67 60.17 -17.90
CA ALA A 164 -6.77 61.31 -17.93
C ALA A 164 -6.68 61.94 -19.34
N ALA A 165 -6.56 61.13 -20.39
CA ALA A 165 -6.54 61.58 -21.77
C ALA A 165 -7.84 62.29 -22.17
N ARG A 166 -9.01 61.77 -21.77
CA ARG A 166 -10.30 62.41 -22.00
C ARG A 166 -10.39 63.78 -21.30
N ASN A 167 -9.97 63.86 -20.04
CA ASN A 167 -9.94 65.12 -19.28
C ASN A 167 -9.00 66.17 -19.90
N LEU A 168 -7.87 65.76 -20.46
CA LEU A 168 -6.95 66.65 -21.16
C LEU A 168 -7.48 67.11 -22.53
N SER A 169 -8.23 66.26 -23.23
CA SER A 169 -8.81 66.58 -24.54
C SER A 169 -10.07 67.46 -24.49
N GLY A 170 -10.79 67.48 -23.36
CA GLY A 170 -11.96 68.33 -23.13
C GLY A 170 -11.65 69.71 -22.53
N GLY A 171 -10.36 70.05 -22.39
CA GLY A 171 -9.87 71.30 -21.81
C GLY A 171 -9.62 72.45 -22.79
N PHE A 172 -10.20 72.40 -24.00
CA PHE A 172 -10.23 73.51 -24.96
C PHE A 172 -11.67 73.87 -25.32
#